data_AF-W1I536-F1
#
_entry.id   AF-W1I536-F1
#
_cell.length_a   1.000
_cell.length_b   1.000
_cell.length_c   1.000
_cell.angle_alpha   90.00
_cell.angle_beta   90.00
_cell.angle_gamma   90.00
#
_symmetry.space_group_name_H-M   'P 1'
#
loop_
_entity.id
_entity.type
_entity.pdbx_description
1 polymer ?
#
loop_
_entity_poly.entity_id
_entity_poly.type
_entity_poly.pdbx_seq_one_letter_code
_entity_poly.pdbx_strand_id
1 'polypeptide(L)' 'MITNQNRYTYIVRCEDGSFYTGYAKDIVRRLRSHYFHEAKCAKYTRSHQVEELMADRPFSGAAYDD' A
#
# COMPACT_ATOMS: atom_id res chain seq x y z
N MET A 1 2.08 11.76 22.50
CA MET A 1 2.74 12.88 21.79
C MET A 1 2.21 12.89 20.36
N ILE A 2 1.86 14.04 19.78
CA ILE A 2 1.38 14.09 18.38
C ILE A 2 2.58 14.00 17.45
N THR A 3 2.62 13.00 16.57
CA THR A 3 3.66 12.89 15.54
C THR A 3 3.06 13.12 14.15
N ASN A 4 3.73 13.95 13.34
CA ASN A 4 3.42 14.11 11.92
C ASN A 4 4.00 12.90 11.18
N GLN A 5 3.16 11.93 10.85
CA GLN A 5 3.58 10.75 10.09
C GLN A 5 3.14 10.91 8.64
N ASN A 6 4.10 11.07 7.73
CA ASN A 6 3.83 10.99 6.30
C ASN A 6 3.50 9.55 5.94
N ARG A 7 2.22 9.27 5.68
CA ARG A 7 1.73 7.97 5.20
C ARG A 7 1.03 8.19 3.87
N TYR A 8 1.05 7.19 3.02
CA TYR A 8 0.28 7.16 1.78
C TYR A 8 -0.82 6.14 1.91
N THR A 9 -2.00 6.48 1.41
CA THR A 9 -3.04 5.51 1.05
C THR A 9 -2.94 5.28 -0.45
N TYR A 10 -3.08 4.03 -0.90
CA TYR A 10 -2.96 3.67 -2.30
C TYR A 10 -4.01 2.65 -2.72
N ILE A 11 -4.30 2.62 -4.01
CA ILE A 11 -5.19 1.67 -4.69
C ILE A 11 -4.41 1.07 -5.86
N VAL A 12 -4.40 -0.25 -5.97
CA VAL A 12 -3.84 -0.99 -7.10
C VAL A 12 -4.92 -1.84 -7.76
N ARG A 13 -4.77 -2.09 -9.06
CA ARG A 13 -5.55 -3.07 -9.82
C ARG A 13 -4.77 -4.38 -9.89
N CYS A 14 -5.46 -5.48 -9.64
CA CYS A 14 -4.91 -6.83 -9.79
C CYS A 14 -5.31 -7.42 -11.16
N GLU A 15 -4.62 -8.45 -11.60
CA GLU A 15 -4.82 -9.09 -12.91
C GLU A 15 -6.23 -9.67 -13.13
N ASP A 16 -6.96 -9.99 -12.06
CA ASP A 16 -8.36 -10.44 -12.12
C ASP A 16 -9.37 -9.28 -12.25
N GLY A 17 -8.89 -8.04 -12.36
CA GLY A 17 -9.68 -6.82 -12.39
C GLY A 17 -10.14 -6.34 -11.01
N SER A 18 -9.77 -7.02 -9.92
CA SER A 18 -10.06 -6.57 -8.56
C SER A 18 -9.20 -5.36 -8.17
N PHE A 19 -9.65 -4.64 -7.13
CA PHE A 19 -8.90 -3.53 -6.56
C PHE A 19 -8.46 -3.86 -5.14
N TYR A 20 -7.18 -3.63 -4.84
CA TYR A 20 -6.63 -3.74 -3.50
C TYR A 20 -6.27 -2.35 -2.97
N THR A 21 -6.62 -2.08 -1.72
CA THR A 21 -6.30 -0.83 -1.03
C THR A 21 -5.34 -1.08 0.12
N GLY A 22 -4.46 -0.12 0.37
CA GLY A 22 -3.54 -0.20 1.51
C GLY A 22 -2.99 1.16 1.89
N TYR A 23 -2.25 1.19 3.01
CA TYR A 23 -1.48 2.35 3.40
C TYR A 23 -0.05 1.96 3.76
N ALA A 24 0.89 2.88 3.58
CA ALA A 24 2.31 2.66 3.87
C ALA A 24 3.03 3.99 4.15
N LYS A 25 4.07 3.94 4.99
CA LYS A 25 5.01 5.08 5.14
C LYS A 25 5.89 5.24 3.89
N ASP A 26 6.34 4.12 3.35
CA ASP A 26 7.09 4.04 2.10
C ASP A 26 6.27 3.24 1.08
N ILE A 27 5.56 3.96 0.22
CA ILE A 27 4.70 3.37 -0.81
C ILE A 27 5.51 2.62 -1.86
N VAL A 28 6.68 3.13 -2.27
CA VAL A 28 7.50 2.51 -3.32
C VAL A 28 7.97 1.14 -2.88
N ARG A 29 8.52 1.03 -1.67
CA ARG A 29 8.91 -0.27 -1.11
C ARG A 29 7.71 -1.21 -0.96
N ARG A 30 6.55 -0.67 -0.58
CA ARG A 30 5.34 -1.49 -0.40
C ARG A 30 4.81 -2.03 -1.73
N LEU A 31 4.77 -1.21 -2.77
CA LEU A 31 4.35 -1.64 -4.12
C LEU A 31 5.31 -2.67 -4.68
N ARG A 32 6.63 -2.51 -4.52
CA ARG A 32 7.62 -3.53 -4.94
C ARG A 32 7.36 -4.87 -4.28
N SER A 33 7.07 -4.88 -2.98
CA SER A 33 6.72 -6.13 -2.28
C SER A 33 5.47 -6.81 -2.85
N HIS A 34 4.50 -6.04 -3.37
CA HIS A 34 3.33 -6.60 -4.04
C HIS A 34 3.67 -7.12 -5.44
N TYR A 35 4.34 -6.31 -6.26
CA TYR A 35 4.74 -6.66 -7.63
C TYR A 35 5.67 -7.87 -7.70
N PHE A 36 6.63 -7.99 -6.77
CA PHE A 36 7.61 -9.08 -6.76
C PHE A 36 7.26 -10.21 -5.78
N HIS A 37 6.05 -10.21 -5.21
CA HIS A 37 5.57 -11.22 -4.26
C HIS A 37 6.57 -11.55 -3.13
N GLU A 38 7.18 -10.52 -2.55
CA GLU A 38 8.15 -10.69 -1.48
C GLU A 38 7.52 -11.27 -0.20
N ALA A 39 8.33 -11.74 0.75
CA ALA A 39 7.86 -12.33 2.01
C ALA A 39 6.91 -11.42 2.82
N LYS A 40 7.01 -10.09 2.65
CA LYS A 40 6.17 -9.09 3.33
C LYS A 40 4.95 -8.63 2.52
N CYS A 41 4.66 -9.31 1.41
CA CYS A 41 3.48 -9.07 0.59
C CYS A 41 2.19 -9.31 1.40
N ALA A 42 1.14 -8.54 1.11
CA ALA A 42 -0.14 -8.79 1.76
C ALA A 42 -0.70 -10.15 1.34
N LYS A 43 -1.41 -10.82 2.24
CA LYS A 43 -1.98 -12.15 1.97
C LYS A 43 -2.82 -12.17 0.69
N TYR A 44 -3.60 -11.11 0.46
CA TYR A 44 -4.46 -11.00 -0.71
C TYR A 44 -3.67 -10.86 -2.02
N THR A 45 -2.78 -9.87 -2.11
CA THR A 45 -2.00 -9.57 -3.31
C THR A 45 -0.92 -10.61 -3.62
N ARG A 46 -0.58 -11.48 -2.67
CA ARG A 46 0.27 -12.66 -2.94
C ARG A 46 -0.41 -13.71 -3.83
N SER A 47 -1.75 -13.77 -3.83
CA SER A 47 -2.53 -14.67 -4.68
C SER A 47 -3.26 -13.93 -5.81
N HIS A 48 -3.22 -12.60 -5.82
CA HIS A 48 -3.83 -11.74 -6.83
C HIS A 48 -2.78 -10.72 -7.25
N GLN A 49 -2.04 -11.07 -8.30
CA GLN A 49 -0.88 -10.29 -8.74
C GLN A 49 -1.31 -8.87 -9.08
N VAL A 50 -0.51 -7.90 -8.60
CA VAL A 50 -0.72 -6.49 -8.88
C VAL A 50 -0.25 -6.19 -10.30
N GLU A 51 -1.12 -5.57 -11.08
CA GLU A 51 -0.86 -5.16 -12.45
C GLU A 51 -0.47 -3.67 -12.50
N GLU A 52 -1.25 -2.80 -11.84
CA GLU A 52 -1.13 -1.35 -11.99
C GLU A 52 -1.43 -0.58 -10.69
N LEU A 53 -0.70 0.51 -10.46
CA LEU A 53 -1.05 1.52 -9.45
C LEU A 53 -2.12 2.45 -10.02
N MET A 54 -3.30 2.45 -9.41
CA MET A 54 -4.45 3.26 -9.87
C MET A 54 -4.47 4.66 -9.24
N ALA A 55 -4.08 4.75 -7.96
CA ALA A 55 -4.05 6.01 -7.23
C ALA A 55 -3.15 5.90 -6.00
N ASP A 56 -2.49 7.00 -5.65
CA ASP A 56 -1.88 7.21 -4.35
C ASP A 56 -2.25 8.60 -3.80
N ARG A 57 -2.38 8.69 -2.48
CA ARG A 57 -2.67 9.94 -1.77
C ARG A 57 -1.83 10.05 -0.52
N PRO A 58 -1.01 11.10 -0.38
CA PRO A 58 -0.34 11.39 0.86
C PRO A 58 -1.39 11.80 1.91
N PHE A 59 -1.16 11.37 3.14
CA PHE A 59 -1.93 11.72 4.31
C PHE A 59 -0.97 12.30 5.35
N SER A 60 -1.16 13.59 5.63
CA SER A 60 -0.50 14.31 6.71
C SER A 60 -1.53 14.52 7.83
N GLY A 61 -1.76 13.47 8.62
CA GLY A 61 -2.60 13.55 9.81
C GLY A 61 -1.78 13.42 11.08
N ALA A 62 -2.25 14.07 12.14
CA ALA A 62 -1.79 13.81 13.50
C ALA A 62 -2.10 12.34 13.84
N ALA A 63 -1.06 11.50 13.90
CA ALA A 63 -1.20 10.13 14.35
C ALA A 63 -1.08 10.10 15.88
N TYR A 64 -1.98 9.37 16.53
CA TYR A 64 -1.81 8.95 17.91
C TYR A 64 -0.98 7.67 17.89
N ASP A 65 0.21 7.70 18.50
CA ASP A 65 1.04 6.51 18.78
C ASP A 65 0.54 5.89 20.09
N ASP A 66 0.19 4.60 20.04
CA ASP A 66 -0.30 3.74 21.14
C ASP A 66 0.87 3.04 21.85
#